data_AF-A0A7N0ZVN3-F1
#
_entry.id   AF-A0A7N0ZVN3-F1
#
_cell.length_a   1.000
_cell.length_b   1.000
_cell.length_c   1.000
_cell.angle_alpha   90.00
_cell.angle_beta   90.00
_cell.angle_gamma   90.00
#
_symmetry.space_group_name_H-M   'P 1'
#
loop_
_entity.id
_entity.type
_entity.pdbx_description
1 polymer ?
#
loop_
_entity_poly.entity_id
_entity_poly.type
_entity_poly.pdbx_seq_one_letter_code
_entity_poly.pdbx_strand_id
1 'polypeptide(L)' 'MADADVQQSQPLGHGVENEIVTESTAFVHGEPPQDGSGPPKVTSETTVLHEKVKKQIIKEGQGQVPSKYSTCFCK' A
#
# COMPACT_ATOMS: atom_id res chain seq x y z
N MET A 1 58.15 6.77 -3.84
CA MET A 1 57.22 6.69 -2.70
C MET A 1 55.94 7.39 -3.19
N ALA A 2 54.93 6.70 -3.75
CA ALA A 2 54.00 5.70 -3.16
C ALA A 2 53.36 6.27 -1.87
N ASP A 3 52.05 6.48 -1.74
CA ASP A 3 50.89 5.57 -1.86
C ASP A 3 49.60 6.45 -1.93
N ALA A 4 48.60 6.24 -2.79
CA ALA A 4 47.52 5.23 -2.83
C ALA A 4 46.28 5.53 -1.95
N ASP A 5 45.14 5.14 -2.52
CA ASP A 5 43.73 5.20 -2.13
C ASP A 5 43.38 4.97 -0.65
N VAL A 6 42.46 5.78 -0.10
CA VAL A 6 41.58 5.32 0.99
C VAL A 6 40.17 5.90 0.80
N GLN A 7 39.31 5.08 0.20
CA GLN A 7 37.87 5.10 0.39
C GLN A 7 37.56 4.94 1.89
N GLN A 8 37.05 5.99 2.56
CA GLN A 8 36.57 5.87 3.94
C GLN A 8 35.10 6.26 4.04
N SER A 9 34.27 5.23 3.86
CA SER A 9 32.97 4.97 4.50
C SER A 9 32.11 6.16 4.91
N GLN A 10 30.97 6.32 4.23
CA GLN A 10 29.83 7.07 4.76
C GLN A 10 29.44 6.50 6.13
N PRO A 11 29.24 7.32 7.17
CA PRO A 11 28.57 6.85 8.36
C PRO A 11 27.11 6.55 7.99
N LEU A 12 26.69 5.28 8.16
CA LEU A 12 25.29 4.89 8.25
C LEU A 12 24.67 5.66 9.43
N GLY A 13 24.18 6.86 9.15
CA GLY A 13 23.37 7.64 10.06
C GLY A 13 22.07 6.89 10.30
N HIS A 14 21.86 6.49 11.55
CA HIS A 14 20.64 5.90 12.06
C HIS A 14 19.41 6.74 11.68
N GLY A 15 18.58 6.16 10.83
CA GLY A 15 17.19 6.55 10.60
C GLY A 15 16.40 5.27 10.40
N VAL A 16 16.15 4.55 11.50
CA VAL A 16 15.30 3.37 11.52
C VAL A 16 13.85 3.83 11.36
N GLU A 17 13.51 4.29 10.16
CA GLU A 17 12.14 4.65 9.76
C GLU A 17 11.57 3.66 8.75
N ASN A 18 12.36 2.67 8.32
CA ASN A 18 11.91 1.55 7.49
C ASN A 18 11.43 0.37 8.36
N GLU A 19 10.58 0.65 9.36
CA GLU A 19 9.85 -0.40 10.05
C GLU A 19 8.66 -0.80 9.15
N ILE A 20 8.67 -2.03 8.63
CA ILE A 20 7.50 -2.61 7.96
C ILE A 20 6.47 -2.90 9.05
N VAL A 21 5.67 -1.89 9.42
CA VAL A 21 4.56 -2.04 10.36
C VAL A 21 3.51 -2.91 9.70
N THR A 22 3.50 -4.20 10.05
CA THR A 22 2.45 -5.12 9.64
C THR A 22 1.30 -4.96 10.64
N GLU A 23 0.34 -4.10 10.33
CA GLU A 23 -0.87 -3.97 11.15
C GLU A 23 -1.67 -5.29 11.06
N SER A 24 -1.64 -6.09 12.12
CA SER A 24 -2.42 -7.33 12.23
C SER A 24 -3.86 -6.98 12.60
N THR A 25 -4.74 -6.88 11.60
CA THR A 25 -6.16 -6.56 11.83
C THR A 25 -7.06 -7.74 11.51
N ALA A 26 -8.01 -8.01 12.42
CA ALA A 26 -9.02 -9.05 12.23
C ALA A 26 -10.06 -8.55 11.23
N PHE A 27 -10.00 -9.08 10.00
CA PHE A 27 -10.98 -8.78 8.97
C PHE A 27 -12.37 -9.26 9.40
N VAL A 28 -13.32 -8.35 9.59
CA VAL A 28 -14.74 -8.72 9.60
C VAL A 28 -15.08 -9.16 8.19
N HIS A 29 -15.32 -10.46 8.00
CA HIS A 29 -15.77 -11.04 6.73
C HIS A 29 -17.23 -10.64 6.48
N GLY A 30 -17.47 -9.39 6.11
CA GLY A 30 -18.76 -8.92 5.60
C GLY A 30 -18.98 -9.38 4.15
N GLU A 31 -20.18 -9.89 3.91
CA GLU A 31 -20.74 -10.73 2.83
C GLU A 31 -20.08 -10.75 1.44
N PRO A 32 -19.78 -11.96 0.93
CA PRO A 32 -20.01 -12.32 -0.47
C PRO A 32 -20.96 -13.54 -0.56
N PRO A 33 -22.03 -13.49 -1.37
CA PRO A 33 -21.92 -14.09 -2.70
C PRO A 33 -22.76 -13.34 -3.73
N GLN A 34 -22.09 -12.66 -4.65
CA GLN A 34 -22.69 -12.41 -5.95
C GLN A 34 -22.25 -13.54 -6.85
N ASP A 35 -23.23 -14.15 -7.51
CA ASP A 35 -23.06 -15.25 -8.45
C ASP A 35 -21.75 -15.04 -9.22
N GLY A 36 -20.76 -15.91 -8.98
CA GLY A 36 -19.33 -15.66 -9.22
C GLY A 36 -18.94 -15.48 -10.70
N SER A 37 -19.94 -15.30 -11.56
CA SER A 37 -19.86 -15.09 -13.00
C SER A 37 -19.73 -13.61 -13.39
N GLY A 38 -20.04 -12.66 -12.48
CA GLY A 38 -20.09 -11.23 -12.81
C GLY A 38 -19.31 -10.32 -11.86
N PRO A 39 -18.99 -9.07 -12.27
CA PRO A 39 -18.47 -8.05 -11.38
C PRO A 39 -19.42 -7.80 -10.20
N PRO A 40 -18.91 -7.51 -8.99
CA PRO A 40 -19.76 -7.23 -7.85
C PRO A 40 -20.60 -5.97 -8.07
N LYS A 41 -21.89 -6.06 -7.76
CA LYS A 41 -22.79 -4.94 -7.54
C LYS A 41 -22.41 -4.27 -6.22
N VAL A 42 -22.13 -2.98 -6.31
CA VAL A 42 -21.78 -2.14 -5.16
C VAL A 42 -22.82 -1.04 -5.06
N THR A 43 -23.34 -0.79 -3.85
CA THR A 43 -24.29 0.30 -3.57
C THR A 43 -23.61 1.54 -2.99
N SER A 44 -22.32 1.43 -2.65
CA SER A 44 -21.52 2.52 -2.12
C SER A 44 -21.34 3.65 -3.13
N GLU A 45 -21.13 4.86 -2.62
CA GLU A 45 -20.93 6.03 -3.46
C GLU A 45 -19.67 5.90 -4.34
N THR A 46 -19.75 6.50 -5.53
CA THR A 46 -18.63 6.53 -6.47
C THR A 46 -17.77 7.76 -6.22
N THR A 47 -16.47 7.55 -6.03
CA THR A 47 -15.46 8.60 -5.90
C THR A 47 -14.64 8.72 -7.18
N VAL A 48 -14.32 9.94 -7.62
CA VAL A 48 -13.48 10.18 -8.81
C VAL A 48 -12.02 10.27 -8.38
N LEU A 49 -11.18 9.34 -8.86
CA LEU A 49 -9.73 9.34 -8.59
C LEU A 49 -8.95 10.11 -9.66
N HIS A 50 -9.41 10.03 -10.90
CA HIS A 50 -8.89 10.75 -12.06
C HIS A 50 -10.02 10.91 -13.09
N GLU A 51 -9.88 11.79 -14.10
CA GLU A 51 -10.90 12.10 -15.12
C GLU A 51 -11.66 10.87 -15.65
N LYS A 52 -10.96 9.74 -15.85
CA LYS A 52 -11.50 8.48 -16.41
C LYS A 52 -11.43 7.30 -15.44
N VAL A 53 -11.11 7.54 -14.16
CA VAL A 53 -10.96 6.49 -13.16
C VAL A 53 -11.82 6.83 -11.94
N LYS A 54 -12.77 5.94 -11.64
CA LYS A 54 -13.69 6.07 -10.52
C LYS A 54 -13.62 4.82 -9.64
N LYS A 55 -13.87 4.98 -8.34
CA LYS A 55 -13.79 3.90 -7.34
C LYS A 55 -15.07 3.87 -6.50
N GLN A 56 -15.61 2.66 -6.32
CA GLN A 56 -16.67 2.37 -5.35
C GLN A 56 -16.09 1.43 -4.28
N ILE A 57 -16.27 1.75 -3.01
CA ILE A 57 -15.72 0.93 -1.92
C ILE A 57 -16.66 -0.22 -1.60
N ILE A 58 -16.21 -1.45 -1.79
CA ILE A 58 -16.98 -2.67 -1.44
C ILE A 58 -16.84 -2.98 0.05
N LYS A 59 -15.62 -2.79 0.57
CA LYS A 59 -15.26 -3.00 1.96
C LYS A 59 -14.20 -1.98 2.35
N GLU A 60 -14.40 -1.31 3.48
CA GLU A 60 -13.46 -0.33 4.00
C GLU A 60 -12.15 -0.99 4.45
N GLY A 61 -11.04 -0.37 4.04
CA GLY A 61 -9.70 -0.70 4.49
C GLY A 61 -9.31 0.12 5.72
N GLN A 62 -8.29 -0.32 6.43
CA GLN A 62 -7.70 0.40 7.57
C GLN A 62 -6.31 0.93 7.20
N GLY A 63 -5.83 1.90 7.95
CA GLY A 63 -4.55 2.57 7.71
C GLY A 63 -4.62 3.76 6.77
N GLN A 64 -3.45 4.34 6.48
CA GLN A 64 -3.33 5.50 5.60
C GLN A 64 -3.24 5.07 4.12
N VAL A 65 -3.73 5.94 3.23
CA VAL A 65 -3.51 5.79 1.79
C VAL A 65 -2.00 5.77 1.45
N PRO A 66 -1.57 4.93 0.50
CA PRO A 66 -0.16 4.78 0.16
C PRO A 66 0.42 6.09 -0.40
N SER A 67 1.68 6.36 -0.07
CA SER A 67 2.42 7.50 -0.62
C SER A 67 2.95 7.20 -2.02
N LYS A 68 3.36 8.25 -2.75
CA LYS A 68 3.95 8.07 -4.08
C LYS A 68 5.20 7.18 -3.97
N TYR A 69 5.30 6.20 -4.87
CA TYR A 69 6.39 5.20 -4.92
C TYR A 69 6.40 4.14 -3.81
N SER A 70 5.35 4.05 -2.97
CA SER A 70 5.19 2.91 -2.05
C SER A 70 5.06 1.59 -2.81
N THR A 71 5.66 0.53 -2.28
CA THR A 71 5.46 -0.84 -2.80
C THR A 71 4.17 -1.40 -2.21
N CYS A 72 3.18 -1.68 -3.07
CA CYS A 72 1.86 -2.16 -2.66
C CYS A 72 1.69 -3.64 -3.03
N PHE A 73 1.23 -4.46 -2.08
CA PHE A 73 0.82 -5.83 -2.34
C PHE A 73 -0.71 -5.90 -2.35
N CYS A 74 -1.30 -6.19 -3.50
CA CYS A 74 -2.72 -6.44 -3.64
C CYS A 74 -2.97 -7.96 -3.56
N LYS A 75 -3.87 -8.39 -2.68
CA LYS A 75 -4.32 -9.78 -2.56
C LYS A 75 -5.69 -9.96 -3.18
#